data_AF-A0A919ZTJ9-F1
#
_entry.id   AF-A0A919ZTJ9-F1
#
_cell.length_a   1.000
_cell.length_b   1.000
_cell.length_c   1.000
_cell.angle_alpha   90.00
_cell.angle_beta   90.00
_cell.angle_gamma   90.00
#
_symmetry.space_group_name_H-M   'P 1'
#
loop_
_entity.id
_entity.type
_entity.pdbx_description
1 polymer ?
#
loop_
_entity_poly.entity_id
_entity_poly.type
_entity_poly.pdbx_seq_one_letter_code
_entity_poly.pdbx_strand_id
1 'polypeptide(L)'
;MRHFGLRSIFSLIVTITFINSCGGGGGGTDPMPQIPNTSPFFVNNIGEVEVDEMQLSVATVSASDNDGDILQYSLSGNDPSYFSITNEGVITFNQPPNYFDKNEFSILINVTDNIASISQTLTVFLLRVCSDSFFGRTVCFEEENTSVEYDRSNDYPTWQDWDGDCQNNRHEVLESEHIDDDSNHPLVFSSDGCFVNSGKWFDPYDNLYYFSSSEVQIDHVVALFEAHKSGAWSFPASRKLKFANNIDFDDLLIAVGGSSNASKGSSDPSDWMPDNSSYYCEYLDKWLNIKSEFRLSIDSDERDAIENYYQENSCQN
;
A
#
# COMPACT_ATOMS: atom_id res chain seq x y z
N MET A 1 -6.98 -1.92 32.66
CA MET A 1 -6.63 -2.20 34.07
C MET A 1 -7.81 -2.82 34.79
N ARG A 2 -7.81 -4.14 35.01
CA ARG A 2 -8.71 -4.82 35.95
C ARG A 2 -7.88 -5.79 36.79
N HIS A 3 -7.70 -5.41 38.06
CA HIS A 3 -7.16 -6.23 39.13
C HIS A 3 -8.22 -7.19 39.64
N PHE A 4 -7.92 -8.48 39.66
CA PHE A 4 -8.47 -9.54 40.53
C PHE A 4 -7.44 -10.68 40.43
N GLY A 5 -6.86 -11.29 41.46
CA GLY A 5 -7.05 -11.30 42.91
C GLY A 5 -6.47 -12.65 43.35
N LEU A 6 -5.29 -12.64 43.99
CA LEU A 6 -4.60 -13.84 44.47
C LEU A 6 -5.49 -14.66 45.42
N ARG A 7 -5.54 -15.99 45.21
CA ARG A 7 -5.96 -16.94 46.24
C ARG A 7 -4.84 -17.95 46.51
N SER A 8 -4.24 -17.79 47.68
CA SER A 8 -3.42 -18.77 48.39
C SER A 8 -4.31 -19.85 49.02
N ILE A 9 -3.82 -21.10 49.10
CA ILE A 9 -4.28 -22.30 49.88
C ILE A 9 -3.68 -23.53 49.13
N PHE A 10 -3.00 -24.55 49.66
CA PHE A 10 -2.68 -25.05 51.01
C PHE A 10 -1.46 -25.99 50.87
N SER A 11 -0.62 -26.05 51.90
CA SER A 11 0.49 -27.01 52.03
C SER A 11 -0.04 -28.37 52.49
N LEU A 12 0.32 -29.46 51.81
CA LEU A 12 0.11 -30.82 52.31
C LEU A 12 1.43 -31.60 52.23
N ILE A 13 1.96 -31.93 53.41
CA ILE A 13 3.09 -32.81 53.63
C ILE A 13 2.59 -34.25 53.53
N VAL A 14 3.16 -35.06 52.63
CA VAL A 14 3.01 -36.53 52.67
C VAL A 14 4.36 -37.21 52.49
N THR A 15 4.81 -37.71 53.63
CA THR A 15 5.62 -38.89 53.96
C THR A 15 6.29 -39.68 52.84
N ILE A 16 7.62 -39.79 52.95
CA ILE A 16 8.51 -40.68 52.19
C ILE A 16 8.35 -42.13 52.68
N THR A 17 8.06 -43.05 51.77
CA THR A 17 8.22 -44.49 51.96
C THR A 17 9.21 -45.04 50.93
N PHE A 18 10.35 -45.55 51.41
CA PHE A 18 11.31 -46.30 50.63
C PHE A 18 10.79 -47.71 50.37
N ILE A 19 10.79 -48.14 49.10
CA ILE A 19 10.66 -49.54 48.72
C ILE A 19 11.83 -49.87 47.79
N ASN A 20 12.73 -50.73 48.24
CA ASN A 20 13.72 -51.38 47.38
C ASN A 20 13.02 -52.51 46.61
N SER A 21 13.19 -52.52 45.29
CA SER A 21 13.00 -53.73 44.48
C SER A 21 13.97 -53.71 43.31
N CYS A 22 14.78 -54.76 43.24
CA CYS A 22 15.69 -55.08 42.15
C CYS A 22 15.05 -56.17 41.28
N GLY A 23 15.14 -56.06 39.95
CA GLY A 23 15.22 -57.25 39.09
C GLY A 23 14.35 -57.25 37.82
N GLY A 24 15.02 -57.33 36.66
CA GLY A 24 14.49 -57.72 35.35
C GLY A 24 14.31 -56.52 34.41
N GLY A 25 15.13 -56.25 33.39
CA GLY A 25 15.84 -57.19 32.52
C GLY A 25 14.98 -57.54 31.30
N GLY A 26 14.53 -56.54 30.55
CA GLY A 26 13.81 -56.69 29.28
C GLY A 26 14.19 -55.54 28.35
N GLY A 27 15.15 -55.78 27.46
CA GLY A 27 15.62 -54.82 26.45
C GLY A 27 14.61 -54.67 25.32
N GLY A 28 13.49 -54.02 25.61
CA GLY A 28 12.70 -53.34 24.59
C GLY A 28 13.25 -51.92 24.47
N THR A 29 13.85 -51.59 23.33
CA THR A 29 14.06 -50.19 22.96
C THR A 29 12.68 -49.60 22.67
N ASP A 30 11.93 -49.25 23.71
CA ASP A 30 10.81 -48.34 23.53
C ASP A 30 11.43 -47.08 22.91
N PRO A 31 11.04 -46.68 21.68
CA PRO A 31 11.57 -45.45 21.12
C PRO A 31 11.27 -44.37 22.14
N MET A 32 12.30 -43.62 22.56
CA MET A 32 12.04 -42.42 23.34
C MET A 32 10.96 -41.61 22.60
N PRO A 33 9.91 -41.11 23.29
CA PRO A 33 8.89 -40.32 22.63
C PRO A 33 9.58 -39.20 21.85
N GLN A 34 9.56 -39.29 20.52
CA GLN A 34 10.08 -38.20 19.71
C GLN A 34 9.08 -37.05 19.89
N ILE A 35 9.57 -35.92 20.39
CA ILE A 35 8.81 -34.69 20.37
C ILE A 35 8.59 -34.38 18.88
N PRO A 36 7.35 -34.35 18.38
CA PRO A 36 7.09 -34.04 16.99
C PRO A 36 7.54 -32.62 16.69
N ASN A 37 8.33 -32.42 15.63
CA ASN A 37 8.75 -31.10 15.17
C ASN A 37 7.55 -30.32 14.62
N THR A 38 7.40 -29.08 15.07
CA THR A 38 6.51 -28.08 14.50
C THR A 38 7.33 -27.23 13.54
N SER A 39 6.83 -26.96 12.34
CA SER A 39 7.52 -26.03 11.44
C SER A 39 7.54 -24.61 12.01
N PRO A 40 8.55 -23.80 11.66
CA PRO A 40 8.56 -22.38 12.03
C PRO A 40 7.38 -21.62 11.40
N PHE A 41 7.12 -20.41 11.88
CA PHE A 41 6.13 -19.49 11.31
C PHE A 41 6.65 -18.04 11.30
N PHE A 42 6.19 -17.25 10.32
CA PHE A 42 6.50 -15.81 10.27
C PHE A 42 5.69 -15.05 11.33
N VAL A 43 6.35 -14.15 12.06
CA VAL A 43 5.76 -13.28 13.10
C VAL A 43 5.20 -11.99 12.48
N ASN A 44 5.83 -11.51 11.42
CA ASN A 44 5.38 -10.37 10.64
C ASN A 44 5.23 -10.76 9.16
N ASN A 45 4.35 -10.06 8.46
CA ASN A 45 4.19 -10.18 7.02
C ASN A 45 4.94 -9.04 6.34
N ILE A 46 5.93 -9.36 5.51
CA ILE A 46 6.64 -8.38 4.67
C ILE A 46 6.53 -8.77 3.20
N GLY A 47 5.34 -9.16 2.75
CA GLY A 47 5.12 -9.53 1.35
C GLY A 47 5.52 -8.43 0.36
N GLU A 48 5.49 -7.17 0.80
CA GLU A 48 5.82 -6.01 0.01
C GLU A 48 6.41 -4.89 0.85
N VAL A 49 7.41 -4.18 0.31
CA VAL A 49 7.94 -2.94 0.89
C VAL A 49 8.28 -1.95 -0.20
N GLU A 50 8.15 -0.66 0.11
CA GLU A 50 8.70 0.42 -0.70
C GLU A 50 9.93 1.00 0.01
N VAL A 51 11.03 1.20 -0.73
CA VAL A 51 12.29 1.71 -0.18
C VAL A 51 12.90 2.73 -1.12
N ASP A 52 13.38 3.84 -0.55
CA ASP A 52 14.08 4.86 -1.34
C ASP A 52 15.35 4.28 -1.99
N GLU A 53 15.71 4.79 -3.16
CA GLU A 53 16.99 4.51 -3.80
C GLU A 53 18.19 5.02 -2.98
N MET A 54 19.41 4.64 -3.38
CA MET A 54 20.66 5.10 -2.79
C MET A 54 20.88 4.75 -1.30
N GLN A 55 20.09 3.84 -0.74
CA GLN A 55 20.31 3.27 0.59
C GLN A 55 20.46 1.75 0.57
N LEU A 56 20.92 1.18 1.69
CA LEU A 56 21.11 -0.28 1.83
C LEU A 56 20.01 -0.96 2.63
N SER A 57 19.28 -0.23 3.47
CA SER A 57 18.24 -0.82 4.32
C SER A 57 17.04 -1.24 3.50
N VAL A 58 16.49 -2.44 3.75
CA VAL A 58 15.29 -2.94 3.07
C VAL A 58 14.18 -3.21 4.07
N ALA A 59 14.31 -4.28 4.85
CA ALA A 59 13.28 -4.73 5.77
C ALA A 59 13.88 -5.63 6.85
N THR A 60 13.08 -6.00 7.85
CA THR A 60 13.42 -7.07 8.80
C THR A 60 12.29 -8.08 8.83
N VAL A 61 12.61 -9.35 8.56
CA VAL A 61 11.70 -10.48 8.71
C VAL A 61 11.90 -11.11 10.08
N SER A 62 10.81 -11.46 10.75
CA SER A 62 10.82 -12.15 12.03
C SER A 62 10.09 -13.48 11.89
N ALA A 63 10.68 -14.54 12.42
CA ALA A 63 10.07 -15.86 12.48
C ALA A 63 10.27 -16.45 13.88
N SER A 64 9.41 -17.38 14.25
CA SER A 64 9.48 -18.09 15.52
C SER A 64 9.14 -19.55 15.31
N ASP A 65 9.44 -20.33 16.34
CA ASP A 65 9.24 -21.76 16.36
C ASP A 65 8.74 -22.18 17.75
N ASN A 66 7.77 -23.08 17.79
CA ASN A 66 7.13 -23.49 19.04
C ASN A 66 7.97 -24.45 19.87
N ASP A 67 8.88 -25.18 19.22
CA ASP A 67 9.81 -26.11 19.86
C ASP A 67 11.06 -25.38 20.39
N GLY A 68 11.24 -24.11 19.99
CA GLY A 68 12.34 -23.25 20.43
C GLY A 68 13.62 -23.49 19.63
N ASP A 69 13.50 -24.05 18.43
CA ASP A 69 14.62 -24.36 17.55
C ASP A 69 15.33 -23.11 17.02
N ILE A 70 16.63 -23.27 16.72
CA ILE A 70 17.44 -22.22 16.13
C ILE A 70 17.10 -22.12 14.65
N LEU A 71 16.62 -20.95 14.24
CA LEU A 71 16.23 -20.68 12.87
C LEU A 71 17.39 -20.18 12.02
N GLN A 72 17.41 -20.63 10.76
CA GLN A 72 18.34 -20.17 9.74
C GLN A 72 17.58 -19.48 8.62
N TYR A 73 18.11 -18.34 8.20
CA TYR A 73 17.54 -17.49 7.16
C TYR A 73 18.36 -17.58 5.88
N SER A 74 17.69 -17.66 4.73
CA SER A 74 18.33 -17.62 3.42
C SER A 74 17.44 -16.98 2.36
N LEU A 75 18.05 -16.43 1.31
CA LEU A 75 17.34 -15.80 0.19
C LEU A 75 17.49 -16.65 -1.07
N SER A 76 16.39 -16.78 -1.82
CA SER A 76 16.34 -17.39 -3.14
C SER A 76 15.36 -16.61 -4.04
N GLY A 77 14.91 -17.18 -5.16
CA GLY A 77 13.98 -16.52 -6.08
C GLY A 77 14.66 -15.81 -7.24
N ASN A 78 14.07 -14.70 -7.70
CA ASN A 78 14.48 -14.04 -8.95
C ASN A 78 15.69 -13.12 -8.77
N ASP A 79 15.73 -12.35 -7.68
CA ASP A 79 16.75 -11.32 -7.45
C ASP A 79 17.65 -11.51 -6.20
N PRO A 80 17.94 -12.74 -5.70
CA PRO A 80 18.64 -12.91 -4.43
C PRO A 80 20.07 -12.33 -4.44
N SER A 81 20.69 -12.16 -5.62
CA SER A 81 22.04 -11.61 -5.74
C SER A 81 22.16 -10.14 -5.37
N TYR A 82 21.05 -9.39 -5.34
CA TYR A 82 21.03 -7.98 -4.96
C TYR A 82 21.03 -7.77 -3.44
N PHE A 83 20.75 -8.82 -2.67
CA PHE A 83 20.46 -8.72 -1.25
C PHE A 83 21.36 -9.62 -0.40
N SER A 84 21.39 -9.30 0.89
CA SER A 84 21.91 -10.14 1.97
C SER A 84 20.88 -10.22 3.09
N ILE A 85 20.87 -11.33 3.82
CA ILE A 85 20.07 -11.52 5.03
C ILE A 85 20.96 -11.98 6.18
N THR A 86 20.73 -11.42 7.36
CA THR A 86 21.40 -11.83 8.62
C THR A 86 20.60 -12.95 9.32
N ASN A 87 21.20 -13.59 10.34
CA ASN A 87 20.48 -14.59 11.14
C ASN A 87 19.40 -13.97 12.04
N GLU A 88 19.44 -12.65 12.23
CA GLU A 88 18.41 -11.86 12.90
C GLU A 88 17.28 -11.42 11.94
N GLY A 89 17.33 -11.83 10.67
CA GLY A 89 16.31 -11.54 9.66
C GLY A 89 16.38 -10.13 9.07
N VAL A 90 17.46 -9.38 9.31
CA VAL A 90 17.67 -8.07 8.67
C VAL A 90 18.08 -8.27 7.21
N ILE A 91 17.32 -7.67 6.29
CA ILE A 91 17.55 -7.72 4.84
C ILE A 91 18.12 -6.37 4.38
N THR A 92 19.20 -6.41 3.60
CA THR A 92 19.84 -5.22 3.02
C THR A 92 20.20 -5.44 1.56
N PHE A 93 20.29 -4.36 0.78
CA PHE A 93 20.95 -4.40 -0.51
C PHE A 93 22.47 -4.60 -0.34
N ASN A 94 23.10 -5.25 -1.33
CA ASN A 94 24.56 -5.44 -1.39
C ASN A 94 25.29 -4.17 -1.86
N GLN A 95 24.59 -3.31 -2.63
CA GLN A 95 25.04 -2.00 -3.09
C GLN A 95 23.84 -1.04 -3.13
N PRO A 96 24.04 0.28 -2.97
CA PRO A 96 22.95 1.24 -3.08
C PRO A 96 22.29 1.13 -4.46
N PRO A 97 20.98 0.84 -4.55
CA PRO A 97 20.29 0.66 -5.82
C PRO A 97 20.01 2.02 -6.49
N ASN A 98 19.81 2.00 -7.81
CA ASN A 98 19.43 3.16 -8.60
C ASN A 98 18.05 2.91 -9.25
N TYR A 99 17.14 3.86 -9.11
CA TYR A 99 15.76 3.74 -9.56
C TYR A 99 15.61 3.55 -11.07
N PHE A 100 16.44 4.20 -11.87
CA PHE A 100 16.35 4.13 -13.33
C PHE A 100 17.02 2.88 -13.92
N ASP A 101 17.84 2.17 -13.15
CA ASP A 101 18.41 0.87 -13.55
C ASP A 101 17.43 -0.28 -13.31
N LYS A 102 16.84 -0.34 -12.11
CA LYS A 102 15.83 -1.34 -11.72
C LYS A 102 15.06 -0.86 -10.49
N ASN A 103 13.73 -0.87 -10.57
CA ASN A 103 12.84 -0.33 -9.53
C ASN A 103 11.79 -1.32 -8.99
N GLU A 104 11.87 -2.60 -9.36
CA GLU A 104 11.11 -3.69 -8.74
C GLU A 104 12.03 -4.90 -8.59
N PHE A 105 12.12 -5.46 -7.39
CA PHE A 105 12.87 -6.68 -7.09
C PHE A 105 11.94 -7.73 -6.47
N SER A 106 12.23 -9.01 -6.70
CA SER A 106 11.50 -10.09 -6.05
C SER A 106 12.45 -11.15 -5.50
N ILE A 107 12.33 -11.40 -4.19
CA ILE A 107 13.12 -12.42 -3.48
C ILE A 107 12.19 -13.36 -2.70
N LEU A 108 12.63 -14.61 -2.55
CA LEU A 108 11.97 -15.60 -1.71
C LEU A 108 12.80 -15.76 -0.42
N ILE A 109 12.20 -15.39 0.70
CA ILE A 109 12.79 -15.54 2.03
C ILE A 109 12.48 -16.96 2.51
N ASN A 110 13.50 -17.72 2.89
CA ASN A 110 13.35 -19.07 3.43
C ASN A 110 13.85 -19.11 4.87
N VAL A 111 13.04 -19.69 5.75
CA VAL A 111 13.37 -19.89 7.16
C VAL A 111 13.24 -21.37 7.48
N THR A 112 14.28 -21.95 8.08
CA THR A 112 14.33 -23.37 8.43
C THR A 112 14.85 -23.61 9.85
N ASP A 113 14.29 -24.62 10.50
CA ASP A 113 14.76 -25.24 11.75
C ASP A 113 15.74 -26.42 11.49
N ASN A 114 16.18 -26.61 10.23
CA ASN A 114 16.93 -27.76 9.68
C ASN A 114 16.12 -29.05 9.43
N ILE A 115 14.83 -29.07 9.71
CA ILE A 115 13.92 -30.20 9.51
C ILE A 115 12.80 -29.82 8.53
N ALA A 116 12.12 -28.72 8.81
CA ALA A 116 11.10 -28.10 8.00
C ALA A 116 11.53 -26.71 7.51
N SER A 117 10.83 -26.18 6.52
CA SER A 117 11.08 -24.84 6.00
C SER A 117 9.77 -24.16 5.64
N ILE A 118 9.72 -22.85 5.88
CA ILE A 118 8.68 -21.95 5.38
C ILE A 118 9.32 -20.94 4.43
N SER A 119 8.52 -20.42 3.50
CA SER A 119 8.95 -19.38 2.58
C SER A 119 7.91 -18.29 2.42
N GLN A 120 8.38 -17.05 2.22
CA GLN A 120 7.56 -15.89 1.88
C GLN A 120 8.23 -15.12 0.74
N THR A 121 7.46 -14.78 -0.29
CA THR A 121 7.92 -13.86 -1.33
C THR A 121 7.87 -12.43 -0.79
N LEU A 122 8.94 -11.68 -0.98
CA LEU A 122 9.01 -10.25 -0.76
C LEU A 122 9.23 -9.54 -2.10
N THR A 123 8.32 -8.63 -2.44
CA THR A 123 8.47 -7.66 -3.53
C THR A 123 8.98 -6.34 -2.97
N VAL A 124 10.08 -5.83 -3.53
CA VAL A 124 10.67 -4.54 -3.14
C VAL A 124 10.47 -3.55 -4.27
N PHE A 125 9.69 -2.51 -4.03
CA PHE A 125 9.58 -1.37 -4.93
C PHE A 125 10.62 -0.33 -4.55
N LEU A 126 11.41 0.09 -5.53
CA LEU A 126 12.32 1.20 -5.33
C LEU A 126 11.59 2.52 -5.58
N LEU A 127 11.77 3.48 -4.70
CA LEU A 127 11.25 4.83 -4.83
C LEU A 127 12.39 5.76 -5.25
N ARG A 128 12.12 6.63 -6.22
CA ARG A 128 13.06 7.71 -6.53
C ARG A 128 13.12 8.70 -5.37
N VAL A 129 14.29 9.26 -5.12
CA VAL A 129 14.46 10.25 -4.04
C VAL A 129 14.18 11.66 -4.56
N CYS A 130 13.15 12.29 -4.01
CA CYS A 130 12.87 13.71 -4.16
C CYS A 130 13.50 14.50 -3.00
N SER A 131 13.99 15.71 -3.26
CA SER A 131 14.67 16.53 -2.23
C SER A 131 14.20 17.96 -2.12
N ASP A 132 13.38 18.43 -3.07
CA ASP A 132 12.87 19.79 -3.04
C ASP A 132 11.70 19.90 -2.05
N SER A 133 11.55 21.08 -1.46
CA SER A 133 10.41 21.39 -0.60
C SER A 133 9.50 22.39 -1.29
N PHE A 134 8.21 22.07 -1.38
CA PHE A 134 7.20 22.92 -1.99
C PHE A 134 5.93 22.89 -1.15
N PHE A 135 5.54 24.06 -0.62
CA PHE A 135 4.41 24.21 0.30
C PHE A 135 4.34 23.12 1.38
N GLY A 136 5.47 22.87 2.06
CA GLY A 136 5.56 21.91 3.17
C GLY A 136 5.72 20.44 2.79
N ARG A 137 5.72 20.11 1.50
CA ARG A 137 5.83 18.74 0.97
C ARG A 137 7.18 18.50 0.32
N THR A 138 7.60 17.24 0.27
CA THR A 138 8.80 16.82 -0.48
C THR A 138 8.41 16.48 -1.90
N VAL A 139 8.91 17.24 -2.88
CA VAL A 139 8.55 17.10 -4.30
C VAL A 139 9.78 16.95 -5.18
N CYS A 140 9.56 16.54 -6.42
CA CYS A 140 10.59 16.48 -7.45
C CYS A 140 10.30 17.54 -8.52
N PHE A 141 11.21 18.49 -8.74
CA PHE A 141 11.10 19.39 -9.88
C PHE A 141 11.84 18.82 -11.10
N GLU A 142 11.10 18.50 -12.14
CA GLU A 142 11.62 17.92 -13.38
C GLU A 142 10.60 18.13 -14.51
N GLU A 143 11.09 18.42 -15.71
CA GLU A 143 10.25 18.56 -16.89
C GLU A 143 9.58 17.23 -17.27
N GLU A 144 8.41 17.32 -17.90
CA GLU A 144 7.64 16.16 -18.30
C GLU A 144 8.35 15.33 -19.38
N ASN A 145 8.20 14.01 -19.31
CA ASN A 145 8.68 13.10 -20.33
C ASN A 145 7.54 12.63 -21.24
N THR A 146 7.37 13.30 -22.36
CA THR A 146 6.37 12.93 -23.39
C THR A 146 6.91 11.99 -24.45
N SER A 147 8.14 11.48 -24.30
CA SER A 147 8.78 10.60 -25.29
C SER A 147 8.42 9.13 -25.14
N VAL A 148 7.87 8.74 -23.98
CA VAL A 148 7.39 7.39 -23.70
C VAL A 148 5.94 7.26 -24.14
N GLU A 149 5.63 6.17 -24.84
CA GLU A 149 4.26 5.91 -25.30
C GLU A 149 3.34 5.63 -24.11
N TYR A 150 2.17 6.26 -24.12
CA TYR A 150 1.12 6.05 -23.15
C TYR A 150 0.01 5.19 -23.76
N ASP A 151 -0.27 4.05 -23.12
CA ASP A 151 -1.42 3.22 -23.43
C ASP A 151 -2.26 3.05 -22.16
N ARG A 152 -3.34 3.84 -22.05
CA ARG A 152 -4.23 3.84 -20.89
C ARG A 152 -4.64 2.42 -20.47
N SER A 153 -5.01 1.57 -21.43
CA SER A 153 -5.60 0.27 -21.11
C SER A 153 -4.56 -0.74 -20.63
N ASN A 154 -3.34 -0.66 -21.18
CA ASN A 154 -2.25 -1.57 -20.83
C ASN A 154 -1.44 -1.07 -19.62
N ASP A 155 -1.21 0.24 -19.51
CA ASP A 155 -0.43 0.83 -18.41
C ASP A 155 -1.24 0.92 -17.12
N TYR A 156 -2.52 1.30 -17.20
CA TYR A 156 -3.35 1.63 -16.04
C TYR A 156 -4.72 0.95 -16.11
N PRO A 157 -4.79 -0.39 -16.08
CA PRO A 157 -6.05 -1.11 -16.13
C PRO A 157 -6.91 -0.80 -14.89
N THR A 158 -8.05 -0.18 -15.12
CA THR A 158 -9.08 0.15 -14.12
C THR A 158 -10.43 -0.43 -14.54
N TRP A 159 -11.33 -0.77 -13.61
CA TRP A 159 -11.20 -0.70 -12.15
C TRP A 159 -11.01 -2.11 -11.59
N GLN A 160 -10.15 -2.25 -10.58
CA GLN A 160 -9.95 -3.51 -9.87
C GLN A 160 -11.02 -3.73 -8.81
N ASP A 161 -11.23 -4.98 -8.43
CA ASP A 161 -12.02 -5.44 -7.28
C ASP A 161 -11.02 -6.18 -6.38
N TRP A 162 -10.55 -5.49 -5.34
CA TRP A 162 -9.43 -5.98 -4.52
C TRP A 162 -9.84 -6.97 -3.44
N ASP A 163 -11.06 -6.83 -2.89
CA ASP A 163 -11.57 -7.68 -1.82
C ASP A 163 -12.46 -8.82 -2.34
N GLY A 164 -12.80 -8.81 -3.63
CA GLY A 164 -13.54 -9.85 -4.31
C GLY A 164 -15.01 -9.86 -3.93
N ASP A 165 -15.56 -8.72 -3.50
CA ASP A 165 -16.94 -8.60 -3.08
C ASP A 165 -17.93 -8.35 -4.25
N CYS A 166 -17.39 -8.18 -5.47
CA CYS A 166 -18.02 -7.84 -6.76
C CYS A 166 -18.12 -6.34 -7.10
N GLN A 167 -17.90 -5.45 -6.15
CA GLN A 167 -17.78 -4.02 -6.42
C GLN A 167 -16.33 -3.71 -6.81
N ASN A 168 -16.17 -3.09 -7.98
CA ASN A 168 -14.86 -2.56 -8.34
C ASN A 168 -14.64 -1.20 -7.67
N ASN A 169 -13.40 -0.75 -7.64
CA ASN A 169 -12.98 0.50 -6.98
C ASN A 169 -13.78 1.74 -7.41
N ARG A 170 -14.38 1.76 -8.60
CA ARG A 170 -15.29 2.87 -8.96
C ARG A 170 -16.52 2.88 -8.06
N HIS A 171 -17.11 1.71 -7.81
CA HIS A 171 -18.29 1.59 -6.97
C HIS A 171 -17.96 1.78 -5.49
N GLU A 172 -16.76 1.36 -5.07
CA GLU A 172 -16.22 1.68 -3.73
C GLU A 172 -16.14 3.19 -3.49
N VAL A 173 -15.57 3.95 -4.44
CA VAL A 173 -15.49 5.41 -4.30
C VAL A 173 -16.88 6.05 -4.32
N LEU A 174 -17.79 5.58 -5.19
CA LEU A 174 -19.17 6.09 -5.21
C LEU A 174 -19.92 5.82 -3.90
N GLU A 175 -19.73 4.66 -3.28
CA GLU A 175 -20.33 4.34 -1.99
C GLU A 175 -19.71 5.20 -0.87
N SER A 176 -18.38 5.31 -0.85
CA SER A 176 -17.64 6.10 0.14
C SER A 176 -18.00 7.59 0.13
N GLU A 177 -18.13 8.19 -1.06
CA GLU A 177 -18.40 9.61 -1.22
C GLU A 177 -19.90 9.97 -1.28
N HIS A 178 -20.79 8.99 -1.07
CA HIS A 178 -22.21 9.27 -0.98
C HIS A 178 -22.55 10.14 0.25
N ILE A 179 -23.30 11.21 0.01
CA ILE A 179 -23.82 12.07 1.08
C ILE A 179 -25.21 11.58 1.54
N ASP A 180 -25.26 10.95 2.71
CA ASP A 180 -26.50 10.44 3.34
C ASP A 180 -27.22 11.52 4.17
N ASP A 181 -27.54 12.66 3.55
CA ASP A 181 -28.25 13.79 4.19
C ASP A 181 -29.62 14.09 3.54
N ASP A 182 -29.98 13.40 2.45
CA ASP A 182 -31.22 13.62 1.70
C ASP A 182 -31.98 12.30 1.45
N SER A 183 -33.07 12.12 2.20
CA SER A 183 -33.93 10.93 2.08
C SER A 183 -34.58 10.74 0.72
N ASN A 184 -34.60 11.76 -0.16
CA ASN A 184 -35.12 11.63 -1.53
C ASN A 184 -34.09 11.01 -2.49
N HIS A 185 -32.82 10.98 -2.10
CA HIS A 185 -31.72 10.50 -2.91
C HIS A 185 -30.82 9.52 -2.12
N PRO A 186 -31.40 8.41 -1.60
CA PRO A 186 -30.61 7.41 -0.88
C PRO A 186 -29.64 6.69 -1.83
N LEU A 187 -28.59 6.09 -1.27
CA LEU A 187 -27.74 5.15 -2.00
C LEU A 187 -28.56 3.93 -2.44
N VAL A 188 -28.62 3.68 -3.75
CA VAL A 188 -29.34 2.56 -4.34
C VAL A 188 -28.37 1.75 -5.19
N PHE A 189 -28.30 0.45 -4.91
CA PHE A 189 -27.51 -0.52 -5.64
C PHE A 189 -28.33 -1.24 -6.72
N SER A 190 -27.65 -1.95 -7.62
CA SER A 190 -28.23 -2.97 -8.50
C SER A 190 -28.81 -4.12 -7.70
N SER A 191 -29.63 -4.94 -8.35
CA SER A 191 -30.30 -6.06 -7.69
C SER A 191 -29.34 -7.12 -7.15
N ASP A 192 -28.14 -7.22 -7.71
CA ASP A 192 -27.07 -8.10 -7.26
C ASP A 192 -26.11 -7.43 -6.26
N GLY A 193 -26.27 -6.13 -5.99
CA GLY A 193 -25.45 -5.36 -5.06
C GLY A 193 -24.13 -4.84 -5.64
N CYS A 194 -23.71 -5.29 -6.82
CA CYS A 194 -22.36 -5.01 -7.36
C CYS A 194 -22.17 -3.61 -7.98
N PHE A 195 -23.26 -2.87 -8.19
CA PHE A 195 -23.22 -1.58 -8.85
C PHE A 195 -24.05 -0.55 -8.10
N VAL A 196 -23.42 0.57 -7.72
CA VAL A 196 -24.13 1.79 -7.33
C VAL A 196 -24.89 2.37 -8.54
N ASN A 197 -26.22 2.49 -8.44
CA ASN A 197 -27.10 3.03 -9.49
C ASN A 197 -27.42 4.52 -9.28
N SER A 198 -27.72 4.93 -8.05
CA SER A 198 -28.09 6.31 -7.71
C SER A 198 -27.74 6.62 -6.26
N GLY A 199 -27.70 7.91 -5.95
CA GLY A 199 -27.30 8.44 -4.65
C GLY A 199 -27.31 9.96 -4.70
N LYS A 200 -26.49 10.58 -3.88
CA LYS A 200 -26.21 12.02 -3.88
C LYS A 200 -24.71 12.20 -3.75
N TRP A 201 -24.11 12.88 -4.72
CA TRP A 201 -22.69 13.24 -4.75
C TRP A 201 -22.56 14.74 -5.00
N PHE A 202 -21.57 15.35 -4.37
CA PHE A 202 -21.23 16.74 -4.58
C PHE A 202 -19.97 16.80 -5.43
N ASP A 203 -20.02 17.49 -6.57
CA ASP A 203 -18.84 17.76 -7.37
C ASP A 203 -18.21 19.07 -6.88
N PRO A 204 -17.06 19.03 -6.18
CA PRO A 204 -16.42 20.24 -5.72
C PRO A 204 -15.83 21.08 -6.87
N TYR A 205 -15.68 20.51 -8.07
CA TYR A 205 -15.11 21.24 -9.20
C TYR A 205 -16.06 22.28 -9.79
N ASP A 206 -17.37 22.02 -9.78
CA ASP A 206 -18.39 22.90 -10.36
C ASP A 206 -19.47 23.34 -9.35
N ASN A 207 -19.41 22.83 -8.10
CA ASN A 207 -20.34 23.12 -7.01
C ASN A 207 -21.78 22.65 -7.29
N LEU A 208 -21.96 21.59 -8.08
CA LEU A 208 -23.24 20.95 -8.37
C LEU A 208 -23.39 19.61 -7.63
N TYR A 209 -24.65 19.18 -7.51
CA TYR A 209 -24.98 17.85 -7.01
C TYR A 209 -25.44 16.95 -8.15
N TYR A 210 -25.00 15.69 -8.10
CA TYR A 210 -25.36 14.63 -9.03
C TYR A 210 -26.10 13.51 -8.30
N PHE A 211 -27.06 12.91 -8.99
CA PHE A 211 -27.95 11.92 -8.37
C PHE A 211 -27.99 10.57 -9.10
N SER A 212 -27.56 10.54 -10.36
CA SER A 212 -27.37 9.29 -11.12
C SER A 212 -25.91 8.91 -11.14
N SER A 213 -25.58 7.66 -10.81
CA SER A 213 -24.20 7.20 -10.88
C SER A 213 -23.64 7.22 -12.31
N SER A 214 -24.50 7.25 -13.34
CA SER A 214 -24.08 7.38 -14.74
C SER A 214 -23.59 8.78 -15.12
N GLU A 215 -23.92 9.80 -14.32
CA GLU A 215 -23.46 11.18 -14.52
C GLU A 215 -22.15 11.45 -13.78
N VAL A 216 -21.80 10.57 -12.83
CA VAL A 216 -20.60 10.67 -11.99
C VAL A 216 -19.48 9.81 -12.56
N GLN A 217 -18.30 10.41 -12.65
CA GLN A 217 -17.05 9.75 -12.97
C GLN A 217 -16.13 9.78 -11.75
N ILE A 218 -15.21 8.83 -11.67
CA ILE A 218 -14.13 8.88 -10.70
C ILE A 218 -12.93 9.49 -11.40
N ASP A 219 -12.61 10.72 -11.02
CA ASP A 219 -11.43 11.42 -11.50
C ASP A 219 -10.21 10.97 -10.71
N HIS A 220 -9.09 10.84 -11.42
CA HIS A 220 -7.78 10.81 -10.79
C HIS A 220 -7.34 12.27 -10.68
N VAL A 221 -7.27 12.84 -9.47
CA VAL A 221 -6.98 14.28 -9.28
C VAL A 221 -5.74 14.67 -10.06
N VAL A 222 -4.64 13.91 -9.95
CA VAL A 222 -3.59 13.88 -10.98
C VAL A 222 -3.96 12.83 -12.02
N ALA A 223 -4.32 13.26 -13.24
CA ALA A 223 -4.82 12.35 -14.28
C ALA A 223 -3.79 11.25 -14.62
N LEU A 224 -4.24 10.07 -15.07
CA LEU A 224 -3.32 8.96 -15.37
C LEU A 224 -2.27 9.29 -16.46
N PHE A 225 -2.66 10.06 -17.49
CA PHE A 225 -1.70 10.49 -18.52
C PHE A 225 -0.75 11.57 -17.98
N GLU A 226 -1.26 12.48 -17.14
CA GLU A 226 -0.45 13.46 -16.42
C GLU A 226 0.61 12.75 -15.56
N ALA A 227 0.20 11.84 -14.68
CA ALA A 227 1.11 11.06 -13.86
C ALA A 227 2.15 10.31 -14.71
N HIS A 228 1.74 9.76 -15.86
CA HIS A 228 2.64 9.08 -16.80
C HIS A 228 3.77 10.00 -17.26
N LYS A 229 3.44 11.19 -17.79
CA LYS A 229 4.46 12.17 -18.24
C LYS A 229 5.25 12.79 -17.08
N SER A 230 4.68 12.86 -15.87
CA SER A 230 5.37 13.26 -14.64
C SER A 230 6.23 12.16 -13.98
N GLY A 231 6.58 11.08 -14.70
CA GLY A 231 7.52 10.06 -14.22
C GLY A 231 6.90 8.69 -13.92
N ALA A 232 5.57 8.56 -13.84
CA ALA A 232 4.94 7.25 -13.66
C ALA A 232 5.13 6.33 -14.88
N TRP A 233 5.59 6.85 -16.03
CA TRP A 233 6.05 6.03 -17.16
C TRP A 233 7.07 4.96 -16.72
N SER A 234 7.90 5.31 -15.73
CA SER A 234 8.96 4.45 -15.19
C SER A 234 8.46 3.43 -14.16
N PHE A 235 7.24 3.59 -13.63
CA PHE A 235 6.72 2.68 -12.60
C PHE A 235 6.65 1.25 -13.16
N PRO A 236 7.02 0.25 -12.34
CA PRO A 236 6.71 -1.14 -12.64
C PRO A 236 5.21 -1.33 -12.88
N ALA A 237 4.83 -2.29 -13.73
CA ALA A 237 3.43 -2.52 -14.10
C ALA A 237 2.53 -2.78 -12.87
N SER A 238 3.02 -3.53 -11.88
CA SER A 238 2.35 -3.79 -10.60
C SER A 238 2.11 -2.50 -9.79
N ARG A 239 3.04 -1.55 -9.83
CA ARG A 239 2.91 -0.24 -9.17
C ARG A 239 1.97 0.71 -9.93
N LYS A 240 2.00 0.71 -11.27
CA LYS A 240 1.02 1.44 -12.09
C LYS A 240 -0.41 0.97 -11.83
N LEU A 241 -0.60 -0.36 -11.77
CA LEU A 241 -1.88 -1.00 -11.45
C LEU A 241 -2.41 -0.50 -10.10
N LYS A 242 -1.56 -0.49 -9.05
CA LYS A 242 -1.94 -0.02 -7.72
C LYS A 242 -2.23 1.46 -7.69
N PHE A 243 -1.36 2.29 -8.28
CA PHE A 243 -1.60 3.73 -8.39
C PHE A 243 -2.97 4.02 -9.00
N ALA A 244 -3.30 3.41 -10.14
CA ALA A 244 -4.59 3.66 -10.79
C ALA A 244 -5.83 3.22 -9.99
N ASN A 245 -5.65 2.40 -8.95
CA ASN A 245 -6.69 1.69 -8.22
C ASN A 245 -6.56 1.87 -6.70
N ASN A 246 -5.84 2.90 -6.24
CA ASN A 246 -5.61 3.16 -4.83
C ASN A 246 -6.77 3.97 -4.26
N ILE A 247 -7.65 3.31 -3.50
CA ILE A 247 -8.77 3.91 -2.78
C ILE A 247 -8.40 4.25 -1.32
N ASP A 248 -7.23 3.82 -0.84
CA ASP A 248 -6.74 4.04 0.53
C ASP A 248 -6.00 5.39 0.67
N PHE A 249 -5.80 6.12 -0.43
CA PHE A 249 -5.22 7.46 -0.46
C PHE A 249 -6.27 8.49 -0.86
N ASP A 250 -6.90 9.10 0.14
CA ASP A 250 -8.07 10.01 0.05
C ASP A 250 -7.96 11.16 -0.97
N ASP A 251 -6.74 11.51 -1.40
CA ASP A 251 -6.54 12.61 -2.34
C ASP A 251 -6.52 12.16 -3.80
N LEU A 252 -6.30 10.87 -4.08
CA LEU A 252 -6.05 10.39 -5.44
C LEU A 252 -7.30 10.33 -6.31
N LEU A 253 -8.38 9.78 -5.76
CA LEU A 253 -9.63 9.49 -6.48
C LEU A 253 -10.75 10.35 -5.90
N ILE A 254 -11.60 10.89 -6.78
CA ILE A 254 -12.74 11.71 -6.37
C ILE A 254 -13.94 11.51 -7.29
N ALA A 255 -15.15 11.45 -6.73
CA ALA A 255 -16.39 11.38 -7.48
C ALA A 255 -16.82 12.78 -7.95
N VAL A 256 -16.77 13.00 -9.28
CA VAL A 256 -17.09 14.30 -9.91
C VAL A 256 -18.03 14.13 -11.08
N GLY A 257 -18.66 15.22 -11.51
CA GLY A 257 -19.47 15.25 -12.71
C GLY A 257 -18.66 14.90 -13.94
N GLY A 258 -19.24 14.10 -14.84
CA GLY A 258 -18.58 13.72 -16.08
C GLY A 258 -18.20 14.91 -16.98
N SER A 259 -18.90 16.04 -16.89
CA SER A 259 -18.55 17.29 -17.57
C SER A 259 -17.27 17.91 -17.02
N SER A 260 -17.13 17.98 -15.70
CA SER A 260 -15.97 18.54 -15.02
C SER A 260 -14.71 17.72 -15.32
N ASN A 261 -14.81 16.39 -15.20
CA ASN A 261 -13.70 15.49 -15.52
C ASN A 261 -13.32 15.55 -17.02
N ALA A 262 -14.30 15.62 -17.92
CA ALA A 262 -14.03 15.77 -19.34
C ALA A 262 -13.38 17.12 -19.68
N SER A 263 -13.74 18.19 -18.96
CA SER A 263 -13.11 19.51 -19.11
C SER A 263 -11.66 19.51 -18.63
N LYS A 264 -11.37 18.83 -17.51
CA LYS A 264 -10.02 18.67 -16.97
C LYS A 264 -9.13 17.83 -17.87
N GLY A 265 -9.64 16.68 -18.33
CA GLY A 265 -8.90 15.77 -19.20
C GLY A 265 -7.60 15.28 -18.56
N SER A 266 -6.46 15.71 -19.09
CA SER A 266 -5.12 15.38 -18.57
C SER A 266 -4.28 16.62 -18.32
N SER A 267 -4.93 17.76 -18.15
CA SER A 267 -4.28 19.02 -17.84
C SER A 267 -3.83 19.05 -16.39
N ASP A 268 -2.67 19.66 -16.18
CA ASP A 268 -2.16 20.09 -14.88
C ASP A 268 -2.70 21.49 -14.50
N PRO A 269 -2.43 21.98 -13.27
CA PRO A 269 -2.87 23.29 -12.80
C PRO A 269 -2.50 24.50 -13.67
N SER A 270 -1.50 24.40 -14.56
CA SER A 270 -1.15 25.48 -15.50
C SER A 270 -2.17 25.64 -16.62
N ASP A 271 -2.81 24.54 -17.03
CA ASP A 271 -3.75 24.49 -18.15
C ASP A 271 -5.21 24.44 -17.69
N TRP A 272 -5.49 23.85 -16.52
CA TRP A 272 -6.84 23.69 -16.01
C TRP A 272 -6.89 23.79 -14.49
N MET A 273 -7.90 24.52 -14.01
CA MET A 273 -8.33 24.53 -12.62
C MET A 273 -9.85 24.38 -12.57
N PRO A 274 -10.42 23.92 -11.44
CA PRO A 274 -11.86 23.88 -11.27
C PRO A 274 -12.58 25.19 -11.61
N ASP A 275 -13.86 25.14 -11.97
CA ASP A 275 -14.67 26.36 -12.14
C ASP A 275 -15.01 26.98 -10.77
N ASN A 276 -15.12 26.13 -9.74
CA ASN A 276 -15.34 26.52 -8.37
C ASN A 276 -14.05 27.04 -7.70
N SER A 277 -13.79 28.34 -7.82
CA SER A 277 -12.66 29.02 -7.16
C SER A 277 -12.54 28.80 -5.65
N SER A 278 -13.64 28.52 -4.94
CA SER A 278 -13.57 28.26 -3.50
C SER A 278 -12.87 26.94 -3.14
N TYR A 279 -12.71 26.04 -4.12
CA TYR A 279 -12.06 24.74 -3.96
C TYR A 279 -10.58 24.74 -4.39
N TYR A 280 -10.03 25.87 -4.85
CA TYR A 280 -8.66 25.90 -5.42
C TYR A 280 -7.58 25.42 -4.46
N CYS A 281 -7.59 25.90 -3.22
CA CYS A 281 -6.59 25.49 -2.25
C CYS A 281 -6.64 23.99 -1.97
N GLU A 282 -7.85 23.43 -1.80
CA GLU A 282 -8.02 22.00 -1.55
C GLU A 282 -7.60 21.16 -2.76
N TYR A 283 -7.98 21.56 -3.98
CA TYR A 283 -7.53 20.90 -5.20
C TYR A 283 -6.00 20.87 -5.31
N LEU A 284 -5.34 22.01 -5.06
CA LEU A 284 -3.88 22.10 -5.14
C LEU A 284 -3.18 21.34 -4.01
N ASP A 285 -3.76 21.32 -2.81
CA ASP A 285 -3.26 20.51 -1.71
C ASP A 285 -3.30 19.01 -2.03
N LYS A 286 -4.43 18.53 -2.58
CA LYS A 286 -4.59 17.15 -3.06
C LYS A 286 -3.57 16.85 -4.16
N TRP A 287 -3.46 17.74 -5.14
CA TRP A 287 -2.51 17.62 -6.23
C TRP A 287 -1.07 17.46 -5.73
N LEU A 288 -0.62 18.34 -4.82
CA LEU A 288 0.72 18.28 -4.26
C LEU A 288 0.94 17.08 -3.34
N ASN A 289 -0.08 16.65 -2.58
CA ASN A 289 -0.03 15.43 -1.78
C ASN A 289 0.23 14.20 -2.68
N ILE A 290 -0.47 14.08 -3.81
CA ILE A 290 -0.27 13.01 -4.79
C ILE A 290 1.13 13.08 -5.41
N LYS A 291 1.55 14.26 -5.90
CA LYS A 291 2.88 14.42 -6.51
C LYS A 291 3.99 14.07 -5.51
N SER A 292 3.83 14.44 -4.23
CA SER A 292 4.75 14.11 -3.14
C SER A 292 4.77 12.61 -2.80
N GLU A 293 3.61 12.01 -2.57
CA GLU A 293 3.46 10.60 -2.16
C GLU A 293 4.00 9.66 -3.22
N PHE A 294 3.56 9.84 -4.47
CA PHE A 294 3.95 8.96 -5.58
C PHE A 294 5.26 9.39 -6.24
N ARG A 295 5.93 10.42 -5.72
CA ARG A 295 7.20 10.96 -6.25
C ARG A 295 7.08 11.37 -7.71
N LEU A 296 5.96 11.93 -8.13
CA LEU A 296 5.79 12.45 -9.49
C LEU A 296 6.47 13.82 -9.62
N SER A 297 6.92 14.17 -10.83
CA SER A 297 7.55 15.47 -11.08
C SER A 297 6.51 16.58 -11.21
N ILE A 298 6.95 17.78 -10.85
CA ILE A 298 6.27 19.04 -11.12
C ILE A 298 7.18 19.80 -12.09
N ASP A 299 6.67 20.13 -13.28
CA ASP A 299 7.42 20.92 -14.25
C ASP A 299 7.42 22.42 -13.90
N SER A 300 8.10 23.22 -14.71
CA SER A 300 8.26 24.65 -14.43
C SER A 300 6.98 25.47 -14.59
N ASP A 301 6.16 25.19 -15.60
CA ASP A 301 4.89 25.90 -15.84
C ASP A 301 3.85 25.50 -14.78
N GLU A 302 3.78 24.21 -14.44
CA GLU A 302 2.95 23.67 -13.37
C GLU A 302 3.30 24.34 -12.03
N ARG A 303 4.59 24.40 -11.69
CA ARG A 303 5.06 25.03 -10.47
C ARG A 303 4.67 26.50 -10.37
N ASP A 304 4.91 27.27 -11.44
CA ASP A 304 4.61 28.70 -11.47
C ASP A 304 3.10 28.94 -11.32
N ALA A 305 2.26 28.12 -11.95
CA ALA A 305 0.81 28.18 -11.80
C ALA A 305 0.36 27.91 -10.35
N ILE A 306 0.87 26.84 -9.73
CA ILE A 306 0.56 26.51 -8.34
C ILE A 306 0.99 27.66 -7.40
N GLU A 307 2.20 28.21 -7.58
CA GLU A 307 2.68 29.34 -6.78
C GLU A 307 1.74 30.56 -6.89
N ASN A 308 1.27 30.87 -8.09
CA ASN A 308 0.34 31.98 -8.33
C ASN A 308 -1.01 31.73 -7.66
N TYR A 309 -1.62 30.56 -7.85
CA TYR A 309 -2.92 30.27 -7.23
C TYR A 309 -2.85 30.26 -5.70
N TYR A 310 -1.78 29.74 -5.10
CA TYR A 310 -1.57 29.80 -3.66
C TYR A 310 -1.56 31.25 -3.14
N GLN A 311 -0.84 32.13 -3.83
CA GLN A 311 -0.74 33.54 -3.47
C GLN A 311 -2.06 34.29 -3.65
N GLU A 312 -2.70 34.13 -4.80
CA GLU A 312 -3.95 34.84 -5.15
C GLU A 312 -5.11 34.43 -4.24
N ASN A 313 -5.17 33.16 -3.84
CA ASN A 313 -6.26 32.62 -3.01
C ASN A 313 -5.91 32.54 -1.52
N SER A 314 -4.72 33.01 -1.12
CA SER A 314 -4.25 32.99 0.27
C SER A 314 -4.33 31.60 0.93
N CYS A 315 -4.01 30.56 0.16
CA CYS A 315 -4.00 29.18 0.64
C CYS A 315 -3.07 29.05 1.85
N GLN A 316 -3.48 28.25 2.83
CA GLN A 316 -2.68 27.99 4.03
C GLN A 316 -1.83 26.75 3.79
N ASN A 317 -0.58 26.80 4.26
CA ASN A 317 0.33 25.65 4.27
C ASN A 317 0.09 24.76 5.49
#